data_AF-X1J1F5-F1
#
_entry.id   AF-X1J1F5-F1
#
_cell.length_a   1.000
_cell.length_b   1.000
_cell.length_c   1.000
_cell.angle_alpha   90.00
_cell.angle_beta   90.00
_cell.angle_gamma   90.00
#
_symmetry.space_group_name_H-M   'P 1'
#
loop_
_entity.id
_entity.type
_entity.pdbx_description
1 polymer ?
#
loop_
_entity_poly.entity_id
_entity_poly.type
_entity_poly.pdbx_seq_one_letter_code
_entity_poly.pdbx_strand_id
1 'polypeptide(L)'
;MKIGVFICHCGTNIGGVLDIKGIMEHFKRYPDLKVFEDKYLCAELGLNLIADEIKENKIDRIVIAACSFKLHGEVFRNSIEKSGINRYLISFANIREQNSWVHANEPIRATQKAIDQIDMAIERVKLLKPLKRKEIKRLHLRF
;
A
#
# COMPACT_ATOMS: atom_id res chain seq x y z
N MET A 1 -8.38 7.76 -13.78
CA MET A 1 -7.93 7.28 -12.46
C MET A 1 -6.56 6.70 -12.66
N LYS A 2 -5.59 7.06 -11.82
CA LYS A 2 -4.22 6.58 -11.90
C LYS A 2 -3.84 5.96 -10.58
N ILE A 3 -3.63 4.65 -10.57
CA ILE A 3 -3.39 3.90 -9.35
C ILE A 3 -1.89 3.64 -9.21
N GLY A 4 -1.33 4.07 -8.08
CA GLY A 4 0.02 3.73 -7.66
C GLY A 4 -0.01 2.48 -6.78
N VAL A 5 0.66 1.42 -7.20
CA VAL A 5 0.86 0.19 -6.44
C VAL A 5 2.29 0.19 -5.92
N PHE A 6 2.45 0.27 -4.60
CA PHE A 6 3.75 0.30 -3.94
C PHE A 6 3.96 -0.99 -3.15
N ILE A 7 5.01 -1.73 -3.50
CA ILE A 7 5.30 -3.05 -2.94
C ILE A 7 6.53 -2.99 -2.02
N CYS A 8 6.36 -3.42 -0.77
CA CYS A 8 7.43 -3.42 0.22
C CYS A 8 8.14 -4.77 0.25
N HIS A 9 9.48 -4.78 0.29
CA HIS A 9 10.26 -6.00 0.53
C HIS A 9 10.34 -6.32 2.03
N CYS A 10 10.30 -5.30 2.88
CA CYS A 10 10.50 -5.40 4.33
C CYS A 10 11.78 -6.18 4.68
N GLY A 11 12.87 -5.88 3.95
CA GLY A 11 14.08 -6.68 3.96
C GLY A 11 13.80 -8.11 3.49
N THR A 12 14.08 -9.09 4.35
CA THR A 12 13.81 -10.52 4.06
C THR A 12 12.43 -10.98 4.53
N ASN A 13 11.66 -10.15 5.24
CA ASN A 13 10.36 -10.56 5.78
C ASN A 13 9.32 -10.82 4.69
N ILE A 14 9.35 -10.06 3.60
CA ILE A 14 8.50 -10.27 2.43
C ILE A 14 9.37 -10.72 1.26
N GLY A 15 10.42 -9.95 0.93
CA GLY A 15 11.30 -10.23 -0.21
C GLY A 15 12.17 -11.49 -0.06
N GLY A 16 12.22 -12.11 1.13
CA GLY A 16 12.86 -13.41 1.32
C GLY A 16 11.96 -14.61 1.02
N VAL A 17 10.66 -14.39 0.81
CA VAL A 17 9.66 -15.44 0.56
C VAL A 17 8.93 -15.22 -0.76
N LEU A 18 8.47 -13.98 -1.00
CA LEU A 18 7.70 -13.63 -2.17
C LEU A 18 8.62 -13.20 -3.31
N ASP A 19 8.32 -13.63 -4.53
CA ASP A 19 8.98 -13.12 -5.74
C ASP A 19 8.45 -11.74 -6.08
N ILE A 20 9.06 -10.71 -5.49
CA ILE A 20 8.67 -9.32 -5.73
C ILE A 20 8.83 -8.93 -7.20
N LYS A 21 9.86 -9.45 -7.89
CA LYS A 21 10.08 -9.14 -9.32
C LYS A 21 8.95 -9.70 -10.17
N GLY A 22 8.56 -10.95 -9.95
CA GLY A 22 7.42 -11.56 -10.62
C GLY A 22 6.11 -10.82 -10.34
N ILE A 23 5.89 -10.35 -9.11
CA ILE A 23 4.71 -9.53 -8.77
C ILE A 23 4.76 -8.18 -9.53
N MET A 24 5.91 -7.51 -9.56
CA MET A 24 6.09 -6.25 -10.29
C MET A 24 5.79 -6.43 -11.78
N GLU A 25 6.35 -7.47 -12.40
CA GLU A 25 6.11 -7.81 -13.82
C GLU A 25 4.64 -8.11 -14.09
N HIS A 26 3.98 -8.86 -13.19
CA HIS A 26 2.56 -9.17 -13.29
C HIS A 26 1.70 -7.91 -13.37
N PHE A 27 2.00 -6.87 -12.58
CA PHE A 27 1.19 -5.65 -12.54
C PHE A 27 1.60 -4.60 -13.58
N LYS A 28 2.87 -4.57 -14.02
CA LYS A 28 3.35 -3.64 -15.06
C LYS A 28 2.64 -3.80 -16.41
N ARG A 29 2.04 -4.97 -16.67
CA ARG A 29 1.29 -5.22 -17.92
C ARG A 29 -0.05 -4.48 -17.99
N TYR A 30 -0.54 -3.91 -16.89
CA TYR A 30 -1.78 -3.15 -16.87
C TYR A 30 -1.49 -1.64 -17.05
N PRO A 31 -1.95 -1.01 -18.14
CA PRO A 31 -1.57 0.36 -18.50
C PRO A 31 -2.04 1.42 -17.49
N ASP A 32 -3.12 1.15 -16.76
CA ASP A 32 -3.69 2.08 -15.77
C ASP A 32 -2.98 2.04 -14.40
N LEU A 33 -2.00 1.15 -14.23
CA LEU A 33 -1.23 0.98 -13.00
C LEU A 33 0.18 1.55 -13.15
N LYS A 34 0.65 2.18 -12.07
CA LYS A 34 2.06 2.54 -11.87
C LYS A 34 2.56 1.73 -10.70
N VAL A 35 3.57 0.89 -10.94
CA VAL A 35 4.01 -0.12 -9.97
C VAL A 35 5.45 0.17 -9.55
N PHE A 36 5.65 0.28 -8.24
CA PHE A 36 6.92 0.64 -7.63
C PHE A 36 7.24 -0.34 -6.50
N GLU A 37 8.52 -0.49 -6.21
CA GLU A 37 8.99 -1.29 -5.08
C GLU A 37 10.02 -0.50 -4.27
N ASP A 38 10.08 -0.81 -2.98
CA ASP A 38 11.18 -0.34 -2.12
C ASP A 38 11.48 -1.38 -1.03
N LYS A 39 12.72 -1.34 -0.52
CA LYS A 39 13.15 -2.21 0.57
C LYS A 39 12.32 -2.00 1.84
N TYR A 40 11.98 -0.74 2.16
CA TYR A 40 11.26 -0.34 3.37
C TYR A 40 10.36 0.87 3.10
N LEU A 41 9.19 0.64 2.51
CA LEU A 41 8.24 1.73 2.17
C LEU A 41 7.85 2.65 3.34
N CYS A 42 7.88 2.15 4.58
CA CYS A 42 7.55 2.96 5.76
C CYS A 42 8.71 3.81 6.29
N ALA A 43 9.93 3.61 5.78
CA ALA A 43 11.09 4.44 6.09
C ALA A 43 11.10 5.71 5.25
N GLU A 44 11.90 6.69 5.65
CA GLU A 44 11.95 8.02 5.01
C GLU A 44 12.13 7.96 3.49
N LEU A 45 13.11 7.18 3.00
CA LEU A 45 13.34 7.02 1.56
C LEU A 45 12.13 6.44 0.81
N GLY A 46 11.44 5.47 1.42
CA GLY A 46 10.24 4.86 0.85
C GLY A 46 9.04 5.83 0.85
N LEU A 47 8.90 6.65 1.89
CA LEU A 47 7.86 7.69 1.95
C LEU A 47 8.13 8.81 0.93
N ASN A 48 9.40 9.18 0.73
CA ASN A 48 9.79 10.15 -0.30
C ASN A 48 9.50 9.59 -1.70
N LEU A 49 9.86 8.33 -1.97
CA LEU A 49 9.49 7.65 -3.21
C LEU A 49 7.97 7.74 -3.47
N ILE A 50 7.13 7.42 -2.47
CA ILE A 50 5.68 7.52 -2.63
C ILE A 50 5.26 8.97 -2.99
N ALA A 51 5.81 9.96 -2.30
CA ALA A 51 5.46 11.36 -2.53
C ALA A 51 5.89 11.87 -3.91
N ASP A 52 7.09 11.52 -4.35
CA ASP A 52 7.65 11.89 -5.65
C ASP A 52 6.84 11.26 -6.77
N GLU A 53 6.56 9.96 -6.67
CA GLU A 53 5.78 9.23 -7.67
C GLU A 53 4.33 9.71 -7.76
N ILE A 54 3.74 10.13 -6.63
CA ILE A 54 2.42 10.77 -6.65
C ILE A 54 2.43 11.99 -7.57
N LYS A 55 3.45 12.84 -7.44
CA LYS A 55 3.57 14.08 -8.20
C LYS A 55 3.92 13.82 -9.67
N GLU A 56 4.95 13.01 -9.92
CA GLU A 56 5.48 12.75 -11.26
C GLU A 56 4.47 12.02 -12.15
N ASN A 57 3.83 10.98 -11.60
CA ASN A 57 2.89 10.16 -12.36
C ASN A 57 1.43 10.64 -12.27
N LYS A 58 1.17 11.70 -11.48
CA LYS A 58 -0.17 12.25 -11.19
C LYS A 58 -1.10 11.17 -10.60
N ILE A 59 -0.58 10.36 -9.68
CA ILE A 59 -1.32 9.27 -9.05
C ILE A 59 -2.44 9.87 -8.19
N ASP A 60 -3.63 9.28 -8.27
CA ASP A 60 -4.81 9.74 -7.53
C ASP A 60 -5.44 8.65 -6.63
N ARG A 61 -4.90 7.43 -6.65
CA ARG A 61 -5.28 6.29 -5.82
C ARG A 61 -4.06 5.49 -5.41
N ILE A 62 -4.02 5.01 -4.17
CA ILE A 62 -2.84 4.33 -3.61
C ILE A 62 -3.17 2.92 -3.19
N VAL A 63 -2.34 1.96 -3.57
CA VAL A 63 -2.32 0.61 -3.04
C VAL A 63 -0.96 0.38 -2.38
N ILE A 64 -0.96 0.01 -1.11
CA ILE A 64 0.25 -0.39 -0.38
C ILE A 64 0.21 -1.90 -0.16
N ALA A 65 1.16 -2.62 -0.76
CA ALA A 65 1.36 -4.05 -0.58
C ALA A 65 2.52 -4.28 0.39
N ALA A 66 2.20 -4.45 1.68
CA ALA A 66 3.19 -4.48 2.75
C ALA A 66 2.66 -5.23 4.00
N CYS A 67 2.99 -4.70 5.18
CA CYS A 67 2.46 -5.13 6.45
C CYS A 67 1.00 -4.69 6.66
N SER A 68 0.41 -5.17 7.75
CA SER A 68 -0.92 -4.79 8.21
C SER A 68 -1.12 -3.27 8.30
N PHE A 69 -2.30 -2.81 7.85
CA PHE A 69 -2.77 -1.44 8.05
C PHE A 69 -2.71 -1.02 9.52
N LYS A 70 -2.96 -1.95 10.46
CA LYS A 70 -2.92 -1.64 11.91
C LYS A 70 -1.58 -1.12 12.39
N LEU A 71 -0.49 -1.48 11.71
CA LEU A 71 0.86 -1.11 12.12
C LEU A 71 1.26 0.27 11.54
N HIS A 72 1.28 0.40 10.21
CA HIS A 72 1.78 1.59 9.53
C HIS A 72 0.74 2.34 8.71
N GLY A 73 -0.54 1.95 8.80
CA GLY A 73 -1.62 2.56 8.02
C GLY A 73 -1.72 4.07 8.18
N GLU A 74 -1.58 4.59 9.40
CA GLU A 74 -1.61 6.03 9.66
C GLU A 74 -0.36 6.75 9.14
N VAL A 75 0.81 6.10 9.11
CA VAL A 75 2.04 6.66 8.51
C VAL A 75 1.81 6.93 7.03
N PHE A 76 1.34 5.93 6.28
CA PHE A 76 1.06 6.08 4.85
C PHE A 76 -0.08 7.05 4.58
N ARG A 77 -1.16 7.03 5.37
CA ARG A 77 -2.26 8.00 5.25
C ARG A 77 -1.79 9.43 5.40
N ASN A 78 -0.94 9.70 6.40
CA ASN A 78 -0.40 11.03 6.62
C ASN A 78 0.57 11.44 5.49
N SER A 79 1.37 10.51 4.96
CA SER A 79 2.27 10.76 3.84
C SER A 79 1.50 11.15 2.57
N ILE A 80 0.52 10.34 2.14
CA ILE A 80 -0.23 10.63 0.92
C ILE A 80 -1.09 11.90 1.05
N GLU A 81 -1.57 12.21 2.26
CA GLU A 81 -2.33 13.43 2.55
C GLU A 81 -1.46 14.68 2.41
N LYS A 82 -0.21 14.63 2.89
CA LYS A 82 0.77 15.69 2.65
C LYS A 82 1.09 15.86 1.16
N SER A 83 1.02 14.78 0.39
CA SER A 83 1.17 14.80 -1.08
C SER A 83 -0.11 15.18 -1.84
N GLY A 84 -1.16 15.62 -1.13
CA GLY A 84 -2.38 16.16 -1.75
C GLY A 84 -3.45 15.13 -2.10
N ILE A 85 -3.27 13.86 -1.74
CA ILE A 85 -4.29 12.82 -1.93
C ILE A 85 -5.14 12.70 -0.67
N ASN A 86 -6.47 12.64 -0.80
CA ASN A 86 -7.34 12.38 0.34
C ASN A 86 -6.93 11.08 1.05
N ARG A 87 -6.68 11.13 2.37
CA ARG A 87 -6.16 10.00 3.17
C ARG A 87 -6.98 8.71 3.13
N TYR A 88 -8.21 8.75 2.62
CA TYR A 88 -9.07 7.58 2.49
C TYR A 88 -9.06 6.95 1.09
N LEU A 89 -8.33 7.54 0.14
CA LEU A 89 -8.12 7.02 -1.22
C LEU A 89 -6.92 6.06 -1.30
N ILE A 90 -6.81 5.20 -0.30
CA ILE A 90 -5.75 4.22 -0.13
C ILE A 90 -6.33 2.87 0.27
N SER A 91 -5.79 1.81 -0.32
CA SER A 91 -6.10 0.42 -0.02
C SER A 91 -4.83 -0.33 0.36
N PHE A 92 -4.95 -1.35 1.21
CA PHE A 92 -3.82 -2.13 1.70
C PHE A 92 -3.97 -3.59 1.31
N ALA A 93 -2.92 -4.16 0.74
CA ALA A 93 -2.72 -5.59 0.62
C ALA A 93 -1.73 -6.04 1.71
N ASN A 94 -2.21 -6.81 2.69
CA ASN A 94 -1.33 -7.37 3.71
C ASN A 94 -0.65 -8.63 3.16
N ILE A 95 0.55 -8.45 2.61
CA ILE A 95 1.36 -9.54 2.04
C ILE A 95 2.46 -10.01 3.02
N ARG A 96 2.46 -9.53 4.28
CA ARG A 96 3.41 -9.95 5.32
C ARG A 96 2.77 -10.88 6.34
N GLU A 97 2.02 -10.34 7.30
CA GLU A 97 1.44 -11.13 8.40
C GLU A 97 0.40 -12.13 7.89
N GLN A 98 -0.32 -11.79 6.82
CA GLN A 98 -1.32 -12.66 6.21
C GLN A 98 -0.79 -13.49 5.03
N ASN A 99 0.51 -13.34 4.71
CA ASN A 99 1.10 -14.08 3.61
C ASN A 99 2.54 -14.54 3.89
N SER A 100 3.57 -13.75 3.60
CA SER A 100 4.97 -14.20 3.62
C SER A 100 5.40 -14.90 4.91
N TRP A 101 4.94 -14.42 6.07
CA TRP A 101 5.28 -15.03 7.37
C TRP A 101 4.62 -16.39 7.62
N VAL A 102 3.45 -16.63 7.02
CA VAL A 102 2.66 -17.84 7.26
C VAL A 102 2.76 -18.86 6.13
N HIS A 103 3.33 -18.49 4.98
CA HIS A 103 3.52 -19.34 3.79
C HIS A 103 4.99 -19.44 3.35
N ALA A 104 5.95 -19.29 4.28
CA ALA A 104 7.39 -19.30 4.00
C ALA A 104 7.88 -20.57 3.26
N ASN A 105 7.22 -21.72 3.50
CA ASN A 105 7.56 -23.00 2.89
C ASN A 105 6.90 -23.22 1.51
N GLU A 106 6.03 -22.32 1.06
CA GLU A 106 5.31 -22.43 -0.22
C GLU A 106 5.44 -21.13 -1.05
N PRO A 107 6.67 -20.66 -1.36
CA PRO A 107 6.93 -19.33 -1.92
C PRO A 107 6.21 -19.07 -3.26
N ILE A 108 6.05 -20.08 -4.12
CA ILE A 108 5.32 -19.96 -5.38
C ILE A 108 3.83 -19.66 -5.13
N ARG A 109 3.20 -20.41 -4.23
CA ARG A 109 1.79 -20.21 -3.86
C ARG A 109 1.59 -18.92 -3.08
N ALA A 110 2.54 -18.58 -2.20
CA ALA A 110 2.55 -17.32 -1.45
C ALA A 110 2.62 -16.12 -2.39
N THR A 111 3.45 -16.19 -3.44
CA THR A 111 3.56 -15.16 -4.47
C THR A 111 2.26 -15.01 -5.25
N GLN A 112 1.65 -16.12 -5.69
CA GLN A 112 0.35 -16.07 -6.35
C GLN A 112 -0.72 -15.44 -5.45
N LYS A 113 -0.77 -15.84 -4.17
CA LYS A 113 -1.68 -15.25 -3.19
C LYS A 113 -1.44 -13.74 -3.03
N ALA A 114 -0.18 -13.28 -3.08
CA ALA A 114 0.12 -11.86 -2.98
C ALA A 114 -0.41 -11.06 -4.17
N ILE A 115 -0.34 -11.63 -5.38
CA ILE A 115 -0.96 -11.08 -6.58
C ILE A 115 -2.47 -10.93 -6.34
N ASP A 116 -3.15 -11.99 -5.92
CA ASP A 116 -4.60 -11.96 -5.67
C ASP A 116 -4.97 -10.90 -4.59
N GLN A 117 -4.17 -10.79 -3.52
CA GLN A 117 -4.37 -9.78 -2.48
C GLN A 117 -4.21 -8.35 -2.99
N ILE A 118 -3.24 -8.13 -3.88
CA ILE A 118 -3.01 -6.82 -4.51
C ILE A 118 -4.14 -6.50 -5.49
N ASP A 119 -4.59 -7.46 -6.30
CA ASP A 119 -5.76 -7.31 -7.19
C ASP A 119 -7.02 -6.91 -6.40
N MET A 120 -7.30 -7.59 -5.29
CA MET A 120 -8.41 -7.21 -4.42
C MET A 120 -8.25 -5.79 -3.86
N ALA A 121 -7.03 -5.40 -3.48
CA ALA A 121 -6.76 -4.06 -2.97
C ALA A 121 -6.92 -2.99 -4.06
N ILE A 122 -6.51 -3.29 -5.28
CA ILE A 122 -6.73 -2.46 -6.48
C ILE A 122 -8.24 -2.28 -6.70
N GLU A 123 -9.02 -3.35 -6.82
CA GLU A 123 -10.47 -3.24 -7.05
C GLU A 123 -11.16 -2.44 -5.95
N ARG A 124 -10.74 -2.63 -4.68
CA ARG A 124 -11.24 -1.82 -3.57
C ARG A 124 -10.93 -0.34 -3.76
N VAL A 125 -9.70 0.03 -4.14
CA VAL A 125 -9.30 1.45 -4.25
C VAL A 125 -10.06 2.17 -5.36
N LYS A 126 -10.46 1.46 -6.42
CA LYS A 126 -11.29 2.01 -7.52
C LYS A 126 -12.65 2.51 -7.02
N LEU A 127 -13.20 1.88 -5.99
CA LEU A 127 -14.51 2.20 -5.42
C LEU A 127 -14.45 3.23 -4.29
N LEU A 128 -13.27 3.56 -3.79
CA LEU A 128 -13.12 4.53 -2.69
C LEU A 128 -13.45 5.95 -3.15
N LYS A 129 -14.12 6.67 -2.25
CA LYS A 129 -14.47 8.08 -2.40
C LYS A 129 -13.74 8.91 -1.34
N PRO A 130 -13.39 10.17 -1.64
CA PRO A 130 -12.78 11.04 -0.65
C PRO A 130 -13.73 11.26 0.53
N LEU A 131 -13.23 11.14 1.75
CA LEU A 131 -14.01 11.39 2.97
C LEU A 131 -13.42 12.54 3.77
N LYS A 132 -14.24 13.15 4.63
CA LYS A 132 -13.81 14.17 5.60
C LYS A 132 -13.74 13.54 6.98
N ARG A 133 -12.69 13.86 7.75
CA ARG A 133 -12.61 13.47 9.16
C ARG A 133 -13.70 14.23 9.93
N LYS A 134 -14.49 13.50 10.72
CA LYS A 134 -15.47 14.12 11.62
C LYS A 134 -14.73 14.56 12.88
N GLU A 135 -14.70 15.86 13.14
CA GLU A 135 -14.25 16.38 14.42
C GLU A 135 -15.37 16.20 15.44
N ILE A 136 -15.05 15.54 16.56
CA ILE A 136 -15.96 15.43 17.69
C ILE A 136 -15.50 16.45 18.72
N LYS A 137 -16.35 17.43 19.02
CA LYS A 137 -16.08 18.39 20.09
C LYS A 137 -16.07 17.65 21.43
N ARG A 138 -14.95 17.71 22.14
CA ARG A 138 -14.87 17.18 23.51
C ARG A 138 -15.71 18.08 24.41
N LEU A 139 -16.87 17.61 24.82
CA LEU A 139 -17.65 18.25 25.89
C LEU A 139 -16.79 18.19 27.15
N HIS A 140 -16.34 19.34 27.62
CA HIS A 140 -15.71 19.45 28.94
C HIS A 140 -16.80 19.22 29.98
N LEU A 141 -16.95 17.96 30.42
CA LEU A 141 -17.63 17.69 31.68
C LEU A 141 -16.74 18.28 32.78
N ARG A 142 -17.13 19.47 33.25
CA ARG A 142 -16.64 20.00 34.51
C ARG A 142 -17.20 19.05 35.59
N PHE A 143 -16.32 18.22 36.15
CA PHE A 143 -16.58 17.56 37.42
C PHE A 143 -16.34 18.55 38.55
#